data_AF-A0A943IWP1-F1
#
_entry.id   AF-A0A943IWP1-F1
#
_cell.length_a   1.000
_cell.length_b   1.000
_cell.length_c   1.000
_cell.angle_alpha   90.00
_cell.angle_beta   90.00
_cell.angle_gamma   90.00
#
_symmetry.space_group_name_H-M   'P 1'
#
loop_
_entity.id
_entity.type
_entity.pdbx_description
1 polymer ?
#
loop_
_entity_poly.entity_id
_entity_poly.type
_entity_poly.pdbx_seq_one_letter_code
_entity_poly.pdbx_strand_id
1 'polypeptide(L)'
;MKYSKNVKLNAVLNEIESDLLENMEISEIRRYMKEFPNESDYSIADFGNMLVYYSEIRKMYINAGYKTFENNKISDSKMWEIYKRQVGYVARQIIKTA
;
A
#
# COMPACT_ATOMS: atom_id res chain seq x y z
N MET A 1 -4.93 -8.48 8.57
CA MET A 1 -6.41 -8.47 8.77
C MET A 1 -7.15 -9.17 7.61
N LYS A 2 -8.50 -9.23 7.59
CA LYS A 2 -9.26 -9.57 6.37
C LYS A 2 -9.84 -8.28 5.77
N TYR A 3 -9.14 -7.72 4.79
CA TYR A 3 -9.48 -6.46 4.14
C TYR A 3 -10.49 -6.61 3.00
N SER A 4 -10.45 -7.73 2.28
CA SER A 4 -11.28 -7.92 1.09
C SER A 4 -11.80 -9.34 0.95
N LYS A 5 -12.98 -9.48 0.33
CA LYS A 5 -13.50 -10.80 -0.11
C LYS A 5 -12.77 -11.29 -1.36
N ASN A 6 -12.17 -10.38 -2.14
CA ASN A 6 -11.34 -10.76 -3.29
C ASN A 6 -9.98 -11.25 -2.79
N VAL A 7 -9.67 -12.51 -3.03
CA VAL A 7 -8.44 -13.17 -2.54
C VAL A 7 -7.18 -12.47 -3.03
N LYS A 8 -7.15 -12.03 -4.29
CA LYS A 8 -5.98 -11.35 -4.88
C LYS A 8 -5.75 -9.99 -4.23
N LEU A 9 -6.81 -9.19 -4.09
CA LEU A 9 -6.71 -7.89 -3.44
C LEU A 9 -6.34 -8.05 -1.97
N ASN A 10 -6.93 -9.03 -1.27
CA ASN A 10 -6.61 -9.26 0.13
C ASN A 10 -5.15 -9.67 0.35
N ALA A 11 -4.55 -10.43 -0.57
CA ALA A 11 -3.13 -10.75 -0.52
C ALA A 11 -2.26 -9.48 -0.61
N VAL A 12 -2.53 -8.61 -1.59
CA VAL A 12 -1.83 -7.31 -1.73
C VAL A 12 -1.97 -6.45 -0.48
N LEU A 13 -3.18 -6.34 0.08
CA LEU A 13 -3.42 -5.50 1.25
C LEU A 13 -2.75 -6.03 2.52
N ASN A 14 -2.61 -7.36 2.64
CA ASN A 14 -1.85 -7.96 3.74
C ASN A 14 -0.34 -7.74 3.60
N GLU A 15 0.20 -7.79 2.38
CA GLU A 15 1.62 -7.51 2.13
C GLU A 15 1.94 -6.04 2.50
N ILE A 16 1.09 -5.11 2.08
CA ILE A 16 1.19 -3.69 2.48
C ILE A 16 1.09 -3.49 4.00
N GLU A 17 0.23 -4.26 4.70
CA GLU A 17 0.15 -4.20 6.17
C GLU A 17 1.47 -4.63 6.81
N SER A 18 2.07 -5.73 6.33
CA SER A 18 3.37 -6.18 6.82
C SER A 18 4.44 -5.11 6.59
N ASP A 19 4.55 -4.58 5.37
CA ASP A 19 5.53 -3.53 5.04
C ASP A 19 5.37 -2.29 5.94
N LEU A 20 4.14 -1.85 6.17
CA LEU A 20 3.86 -0.71 7.04
C LEU A 20 4.28 -0.96 8.48
N LEU A 21 3.94 -2.12 9.04
CA LEU A 21 4.19 -2.43 10.46
C LEU A 21 5.66 -2.83 10.73
N GLU A 22 6.38 -3.30 9.71
CA GLU A 22 7.82 -3.56 9.80
C GLU A 22 8.64 -2.26 9.75
N ASN A 23 8.17 -1.25 9.04
CA ASN A 23 8.92 -0.01 8.81
C ASN A 23 8.44 1.18 9.65
N MET A 24 7.23 1.15 10.20
CA MET A 24 6.63 2.28 10.92
C MET A 24 5.89 1.85 12.18
N GLU A 25 6.05 2.64 13.24
CA GLU A 25 5.18 2.53 14.40
C GLU A 25 3.77 3.08 14.10
N ILE A 26 2.76 2.56 14.82
CA ILE A 26 1.37 3.04 14.74
C ILE A 26 1.27 4.54 15.05
N SER A 27 2.10 5.03 15.99
CA SER A 27 2.20 6.44 16.36
C SER A 27 2.61 7.30 15.16
N GLU A 28 3.52 6.80 14.33
CA GLU A 28 4.01 7.47 13.14
C GLU A 28 2.99 7.43 12.01
N ILE A 29 2.34 6.29 11.77
CA ILE A 29 1.22 6.20 10.81
C ILE A 29 0.16 7.25 11.15
N ARG A 30 -0.18 7.41 12.44
CA ARG A 30 -1.14 8.42 12.90
C ARG A 30 -0.65 9.85 12.65
N ARG A 31 0.66 10.11 12.79
CA ARG A 31 1.28 11.41 12.50
C ARG A 31 1.13 11.76 11.02
N TYR A 32 1.52 10.87 10.11
CA TYR A 32 1.37 11.07 8.66
C TYR A 32 -0.10 11.31 8.27
N MET A 33 -1.04 10.53 8.81
CA MET A 33 -2.47 10.73 8.57
C MET A 33 -2.98 12.11 8.98
N LYS A 34 -2.40 12.71 10.01
CA LYS A 34 -2.74 14.07 10.48
C LYS A 34 -2.06 15.16 9.64
N GLU A 35 -0.81 14.94 9.24
CA GLU A 35 -0.02 15.93 8.48
C GLU A 35 -0.44 16.01 7.01
N PHE A 36 -0.80 14.88 6.39
CA PHE A 36 -1.12 14.79 4.96
C PHE A 36 -2.54 14.25 4.70
N PRO A 37 -3.60 14.83 5.30
CA PRO A 37 -4.95 14.23 5.29
C PRO A 37 -5.59 14.15 3.90
N ASN A 38 -5.10 14.95 2.94
CA ASN A 38 -5.62 15.03 1.58
C ASN A 38 -4.89 14.12 0.59
N GLU A 39 -3.76 13.55 1.00
CA GLU A 39 -2.97 12.64 0.17
C GLU A 39 -3.56 11.23 0.24
N SER A 40 -3.63 10.55 -0.91
CA SER A 40 -4.35 9.26 -1.01
C SER A 40 -3.82 8.16 -0.06
N ASP A 41 -2.54 8.25 0.27
CA ASP A 41 -1.77 7.38 1.16
C ASP A 41 -1.20 8.13 2.37
N TYR A 42 -1.59 9.39 2.60
CA TYR A 42 -1.00 10.25 3.62
C TYR A 42 0.50 10.50 3.42
N SER A 43 0.98 10.43 2.18
CA SER A 43 2.41 10.52 1.80
C SER A 43 3.31 9.47 2.46
N ILE A 44 2.73 8.37 2.93
CA ILE A 44 3.48 7.29 3.58
C ILE A 44 4.39 6.58 2.58
N ALA A 45 3.92 6.32 1.35
CA ALA A 45 4.75 5.64 0.37
C ALA A 45 5.89 6.54 -0.15
N ASP A 46 5.68 7.86 -0.15
CA ASP A 46 6.68 8.84 -0.59
C ASP A 46 7.73 9.14 0.50
N PHE A 47 7.32 9.20 1.78
CA PHE A 47 8.16 9.73 2.86
C PHE A 47 8.22 8.86 4.12
N GLY A 48 7.43 7.79 4.23
CA GLY A 48 7.33 6.92 5.41
C GLY A 48 8.38 5.82 5.47
N ASN A 49 9.56 6.03 4.86
CA ASN A 49 10.70 5.11 4.85
C ASN A 49 10.42 3.67 4.34
N MET A 50 9.32 3.42 3.64
CA MET A 50 9.00 2.07 3.14
C MET A 50 9.90 1.57 2.00
N LEU A 51 10.87 2.37 1.51
CA LEU A 51 11.83 2.04 0.43
C LEU A 51 11.20 1.24 -0.74
N VAL A 52 10.09 1.72 -1.29
CA VAL A 52 9.30 0.97 -2.27
C VAL A 52 9.78 1.23 -3.70
N TYR A 53 10.27 0.20 -4.39
CA TYR A 53 10.60 0.29 -5.80
C TYR A 53 9.42 -0.11 -6.70
N TYR A 54 9.27 0.53 -7.87
CA TYR A 54 8.23 0.15 -8.85
C TYR A 54 8.28 -1.33 -9.24
N SER A 55 9.48 -1.92 -9.33
CA SER A 55 9.65 -3.35 -9.59
C SER A 55 9.05 -4.24 -8.50
N GLU A 56 9.11 -3.82 -7.24
CA GLU A 56 8.57 -4.57 -6.11
C GLU A 56 7.06 -4.49 -6.06
N ILE A 57 6.49 -3.30 -6.27
CA ILE A 57 5.04 -3.13 -6.40
C ILE A 57 4.52 -4.02 -7.53
N ARG A 58 5.18 -3.99 -8.69
CA ARG A 58 4.81 -4.82 -9.83
C ARG A 58 4.85 -6.31 -9.47
N LYS A 59 5.90 -6.75 -8.78
CA LYS A 59 6.07 -8.14 -8.34
C LYS A 59 4.98 -8.55 -7.35
N MET A 60 4.65 -7.72 -6.37
CA MET A 60 3.56 -7.94 -5.40
C MET A 60 2.23 -8.21 -6.11
N TYR A 61 1.84 -7.34 -7.05
CA TYR A 61 0.59 -7.52 -7.80
C TYR A 61 0.62 -8.76 -8.72
N ILE A 62 1.75 -9.06 -9.36
CA ILE A 62 1.91 -10.28 -10.18
C ILE A 62 1.79 -11.53 -9.31
N ASN A 63 2.44 -11.57 -8.15
CA ASN A 63 2.39 -12.68 -7.20
C ASN A 63 0.96 -12.91 -6.68
N ALA A 64 0.20 -11.84 -6.46
CA ALA A 64 -1.22 -11.91 -6.13
C ALA A 64 -2.11 -12.37 -7.31
N GLY A 65 -1.55 -12.51 -8.52
CA GLY A 65 -2.22 -13.04 -9.71
C GLY A 65 -2.87 -11.99 -10.61
N TYR A 66 -2.43 -10.73 -10.57
CA TYR A 66 -2.92 -9.67 -11.45
C TYR A 66 -2.13 -9.59 -12.77
N LYS A 67 -2.67 -10.20 -13.82
CA LYS A 67 -2.09 -10.19 -15.18
C LYS A 67 -1.93 -8.81 -15.81
N THR A 68 -2.63 -7.80 -15.31
CA THR A 68 -2.53 -6.39 -15.76
C THR A 68 -1.17 -5.77 -15.40
N PHE A 69 -0.44 -6.35 -14.43
CA PHE A 69 0.87 -5.87 -14.01
C PHE A 69 2.02 -6.57 -14.75
N GLU A 70 1.73 -7.65 -15.47
CA GLU A 70 2.71 -8.35 -16.31
C GLU A 70 3.05 -7.57 -17.59
N ASN A 71 4.24 -7.81 -18.13
CA ASN A 71 4.67 -7.34 -19.46
C ASN A 71 4.46 -5.85 -19.70
N ASN A 72 4.62 -5.01 -18.67
CA ASN A 72 4.45 -3.56 -18.74
C ASN A 72 3.09 -3.09 -19.29
N LYS A 73 2.03 -3.91 -19.15
CA LYS A 73 0.66 -3.55 -19.60
C LYS A 73 0.08 -2.34 -18.86
N ILE A 74 0.59 -2.06 -17.66
CA ILE A 74 0.29 -0.86 -16.88
C ILE A 74 1.55 -0.01 -16.73
N SER A 75 1.41 1.30 -16.91
CA SER A 75 2.50 2.25 -16.69
C SER A 75 2.85 2.33 -15.20
N ASP A 76 4.10 2.70 -14.92
CA ASP A 76 4.56 2.83 -13.53
C ASP A 76 3.81 3.92 -12.78
N SER A 77 3.51 5.04 -13.44
CA SER A 77 2.68 6.12 -12.87
C SER A 77 1.31 5.61 -12.43
N LYS A 78 0.65 4.79 -13.26
CA LYS A 78 -0.68 4.28 -12.94
C LYS A 78 -0.64 3.23 -11.84
N MET A 79 0.38 2.39 -11.85
CA MET A 79 0.64 1.43 -10.78
C MET A 79 0.89 2.13 -9.44
N TRP A 80 1.68 3.21 -9.44
CA TRP A 80 1.97 4.01 -8.25
C TRP A 80 0.70 4.62 -7.64
N GLU A 81 -0.16 5.23 -8.46
CA GLU A 81 -1.45 5.75 -7.99
C GLU A 81 -2.32 4.66 -7.34
N ILE A 82 -2.36 3.46 -7.93
CA ILE A 82 -3.12 2.34 -7.38
C ILE A 82 -2.53 1.91 -6.04
N TYR A 83 -1.20 1.78 -5.97
CA TYR A 83 -0.48 1.40 -4.77
C TYR A 83 -0.73 2.38 -3.62
N LYS A 84 -0.54 3.69 -3.84
CA LYS A 84 -0.82 4.74 -2.84
C LYS A 84 -2.23 4.63 -2.27
N ARG A 85 -3.23 4.45 -3.13
CA ARG A 85 -4.63 4.26 -2.67
C ARG A 85 -4.80 3.04 -1.75
N GLN A 86 -4.08 1.95 -2.02
CA GLN A 86 -4.11 0.76 -1.15
C GLN A 86 -3.39 1.02 0.18
N VAL A 87 -2.20 1.65 0.16
CA VAL A 87 -1.46 2.05 1.37
C VAL A 87 -2.33 2.89 2.30
N GLY A 88 -2.95 3.94 1.78
CA GLY A 88 -3.85 4.79 2.59
C GLY A 88 -5.07 4.04 3.11
N TYR A 89 -5.60 3.08 2.35
CA TYR A 89 -6.67 2.22 2.83
C TYR A 89 -6.22 1.36 4.01
N VAL A 90 -5.06 0.69 3.91
CA VAL A 90 -4.50 -0.15 4.98
C VAL A 90 -4.19 0.69 6.22
N ALA A 91 -3.52 1.83 6.07
CA ALA A 91 -3.20 2.75 7.17
C ALA A 91 -4.46 3.14 7.96
N ARG A 92 -5.57 3.47 7.27
CA ARG A 92 -6.86 3.76 7.92
C ARG A 92 -7.40 2.59 8.73
N GLN A 93 -7.26 1.36 8.24
CA GLN A 93 -7.77 0.18 8.94
C GLN A 93 -6.91 -0.15 10.17
N ILE A 94 -5.58 -0.03 10.07
CA ILE A 94 -4.66 -0.18 11.21
C ILE A 94 -5.07 0.79 12.32
N ILE A 95 -5.19 2.09 12.02
CA ILE A 95 -5.56 3.09 13.04
C ILE A 95 -6.96 2.89 13.61
N LYS A 96 -7.90 2.35 12.84
CA LYS A 96 -9.25 2.04 13.35
C LYS A 96 -9.27 0.85 14.31
N THR A 97 -8.28 -0.03 14.24
CA THR A 97 -8.23 -1.29 15.00
C THR A 97 -7.18 -1.28 16.11
N ALA A 98 -6.30 -0.27 16.14
CA ALA A 98 -5.30 -0.01 17.17
C ALA A 98 -5.80 0.94 18.25
#